data_AF-A0A2M7SQX1-F1
#
_entry.id   AF-A0A2M7SQX1-F1
#
_cell.length_a   1.000
_cell.length_b   1.000
_cell.length_c   1.000
_cell.angle_alpha   90.00
_cell.angle_beta   90.00
_cell.angle_gamma   90.00
#
_symmetry.space_group_name_H-M   'P 1'
#
loop_
_entity.id
_entity.type
_entity.pdbx_description
1 polymer ?
#
loop_
_entity_poly.entity_id
_entity_poly.type
_entity_poly.pdbx_seq_one_letter_code
_entity_poly.pdbx_strand_id
1 'polypeptide(L)'
;MPSLRSRIFRLFLKRLKGRAFSGESTQEERARINEAARRGIPLPRGITIRSVTAGGVPAEWIELAGTDPDRAILYLHGGGYILGSPDTHRGVAARLAKASGARLLLL
;
A
#
# COMPACT_ATOMS: atom_id res chain seq x y z
N MET A 1 16.87 9.67 16.57
CA MET A 1 17.62 9.94 15.32
C MET A 1 17.14 8.99 14.21
N PRO A 2 16.92 9.45 12.97
CA PRO A 2 16.52 8.57 11.87
C PRO A 2 17.66 7.60 11.48
N SER A 3 17.29 6.35 11.18
CA SER A 3 18.25 5.29 10.83
C SER A 3 18.98 5.58 9.51
N LEU A 4 20.17 4.99 9.32
CA LEU A 4 20.92 5.05 8.07
C LEU A 4 20.07 4.54 6.89
N ARG A 5 19.30 3.47 7.10
CA ARG A 5 18.34 2.93 6.13
C ARG A 5 17.29 3.96 5.72
N SER A 6 16.74 4.70 6.69
CA SER A 6 15.77 5.76 6.44
C SER A 6 16.36 6.93 5.65
N ARG A 7 17.64 7.26 5.88
CA ARG A 7 18.36 8.31 5.14
C ARG A 7 18.59 7.92 3.68
N ILE A 8 19.03 6.69 3.43
CA ILE A 8 19.23 6.15 2.07
C ILE A 8 17.89 6.09 1.34
N PHE A 9 16.84 5.57 2.00
CA PHE A 9 15.50 5.53 1.43
C PHE A 9 14.96 6.93 1.10
N ARG A 10 15.18 7.92 1.98
CA ARG A 10 14.81 9.31 1.71
C ARG A 10 15.54 9.89 0.50
N LEU A 11 16.82 9.59 0.32
CA LEU A 11 17.59 10.04 -0.85
C LEU A 11 17.04 9.42 -2.15
N PHE A 12 16.69 8.14 -2.11
CA PHE A 12 16.00 7.46 -3.20
C PHE A 12 14.65 8.10 -3.51
N LEU A 13 13.80 8.33 -2.50
CA LEU A 13 12.52 9.01 -2.66
C LEU A 13 12.67 10.43 -3.23
N LYS A 14 13.68 11.20 -2.80
CA LYS A 14 13.96 12.52 -3.36
C LYS A 14 14.33 12.47 -4.83
N ARG A 15 15.03 11.42 -5.28
CA ARG A 15 15.34 11.19 -6.70
C ARG A 15 14.13 10.77 -7.51
N LEU A 16 13.19 10.03 -6.91
CA LEU A 16 11.88 9.76 -7.51
C LEU A 16 10.97 10.99 -7.53
N LYS A 17 11.20 11.96 -6.64
CA LYS A 17 10.49 13.25 -6.56
C LYS A 17 10.92 14.23 -7.68
N GLY A 18 11.26 13.71 -8.85
CA GLY A 18 11.47 14.47 -10.08
C GLY A 18 10.31 14.17 -11.03
N ARG A 19 9.57 15.21 -11.42
CA ARG A 19 8.28 15.23 -12.15
C ARG A 19 7.03 15.20 -11.27
N ALA A 20 6.96 16.12 -10.31
CA ALA A 20 5.63 16.64 -9.96
C ALA A 20 5.18 17.48 -11.17
N PHE A 21 4.13 17.05 -11.86
CA PHE A 21 3.60 17.60 -13.11
C PHE A 21 4.47 17.32 -14.35
N SER A 22 4.39 16.09 -14.84
CA SER A 22 4.95 15.66 -16.14
C SER A 22 4.18 16.20 -17.36
N GLY A 23 3.08 16.93 -17.16
CA GLY A 23 2.15 17.33 -18.23
C GLY A 23 1.26 16.19 -18.75
N GLU A 24 1.39 14.99 -18.17
CA GLU A 24 0.56 13.83 -18.49
C GLU A 24 -0.82 13.95 -17.87
N SER A 25 -1.78 13.21 -18.41
CA SER A 25 -3.10 13.11 -17.80
C SER A 25 -3.01 12.41 -16.45
N THR A 26 -3.94 12.75 -15.56
CA THR A 26 -4.07 12.13 -14.24
C THR A 26 -4.23 10.60 -14.31
N GLN A 27 -4.87 10.09 -15.37
CA GLN A 27 -5.06 8.66 -15.55
C GLN A 27 -3.74 7.95 -15.88
N GLU A 28 -2.91 8.54 -16.73
CA GLU A 28 -1.58 8.01 -17.08
C GLU A 28 -0.65 8.04 -15.86
N GLU A 29 -0.68 9.12 -15.08
CA GLU A 29 0.09 9.22 -13.84
C GLU A 29 -0.33 8.13 -12.84
N ARG A 30 -1.64 7.93 -12.65
CA ARG A 30 -2.18 6.86 -11.80
C ARG A 30 -1.75 5.48 -12.27
N ALA A 31 -1.85 5.19 -13.58
CA ALA A 31 -1.48 3.90 -14.16
C ALA A 31 0.01 3.59 -13.92
N ARG A 32 0.89 4.57 -14.17
CA ARG A 32 2.33 4.43 -13.96
C ARG A 32 2.69 4.18 -12.50
N ILE A 33 2.09 4.94 -11.58
CA ILE A 33 2.31 4.77 -10.14
C ILE A 33 1.88 3.36 -9.70
N ASN A 34 0.73 2.89 -10.18
CA ASN A 34 0.23 1.56 -9.86
C ASN A 34 1.13 0.45 -10.43
N GLU A 35 1.61 0.59 -11.67
CA GLU A 35 2.54 -0.36 -12.26
C GLU A 35 3.87 -0.40 -11.49
N ALA A 36 4.41 0.76 -11.13
CA ALA A 36 5.63 0.85 -10.32
C ALA A 36 5.42 0.21 -8.93
N ALA A 37 4.25 0.38 -8.33
CA ALA A 37 3.92 -0.19 -7.03
C ALA A 37 3.80 -1.73 -7.04
N ARG A 38 3.42 -2.34 -8.17
CA ARG A 38 3.41 -3.81 -8.32
C ARG A 38 4.81 -4.41 -8.21
N ARG A 39 5.83 -3.63 -8.54
CA ARG A 39 7.26 -4.00 -8.35
C ARG A 39 7.76 -3.63 -6.94
N GLY A 40 6.84 -3.32 -6.02
CA GLY A 40 7.09 -2.58 -4.80
C GLY A 40 7.84 -3.31 -3.69
N ILE A 41 7.73 -2.73 -2.49
CA ILE A 41 8.47 -3.13 -1.29
C ILE A 41 8.05 -4.55 -0.89
N PRO A 42 9.01 -5.47 -0.62
CA PRO A 42 8.70 -6.80 -0.13
C PRO A 42 7.77 -6.77 1.09
N LEU A 43 6.74 -7.62 1.04
CA LEU A 43 5.79 -7.80 2.14
C LEU A 43 6.45 -8.55 3.29
N PRO A 44 6.00 -8.33 4.54
CA PRO A 44 6.38 -9.21 5.65
C PRO A 44 6.09 -10.69 5.31
N ARG A 45 6.99 -11.58 5.74
CA ARG A 45 6.79 -13.04 5.59
C ARG A 45 5.46 -13.48 6.24
N GLY A 46 4.77 -14.40 5.57
CA GLY A 46 3.53 -15.00 6.06
C GLY A 46 2.26 -14.18 5.81
N ILE A 47 2.36 -13.05 5.10
CA ILE A 47 1.19 -12.28 4.65
C ILE A 47 0.48 -13.03 3.53
N THR A 48 -0.83 -13.19 3.66
CA THR A 48 -1.74 -13.59 2.59
C THR A 48 -2.55 -12.38 2.13
N ILE A 49 -2.83 -12.33 0.83
CA ILE A 49 -3.67 -11.31 0.21
C ILE A 49 -4.82 -12.02 -0.50
N ARG A 50 -6.04 -11.61 -0.23
CA ARG A 50 -7.25 -12.16 -0.87
C ARG A 50 -8.15 -11.04 -1.34
N SER A 51 -8.32 -10.93 -2.65
CA SER A 51 -9.28 -10.00 -3.25
C SER A 51 -10.71 -10.38 -2.85
N VAL A 52 -11.51 -9.35 -2.58
CA VAL A 52 -12.93 -9.46 -2.23
C VAL A 52 -13.72 -8.29 -2.80
N THR A 53 -15.04 -8.44 -2.82
CA THR A 53 -15.97 -7.33 -3.02
C THR A 53 -16.67 -7.04 -1.69
N ALA A 54 -16.39 -5.89 -1.10
CA ALA A 54 -16.97 -5.45 0.17
C ALA A 54 -18.08 -4.44 -0.10
N GLY A 55 -19.34 -4.88 -0.03
CA GLY A 55 -20.49 -4.00 -0.27
C GLY A 55 -20.50 -3.37 -1.68
N GLY A 56 -20.01 -4.11 -2.69
CA GLY A 56 -19.88 -3.62 -4.07
C GLY A 56 -18.54 -2.93 -4.38
N VAL A 57 -17.68 -2.71 -3.40
CA VAL A 57 -16.36 -2.08 -3.59
C VAL A 57 -15.26 -3.14 -3.70
N PRO A 58 -14.42 -3.14 -4.75
CA PRO A 58 -13.24 -3.99 -4.82
C PRO A 58 -12.28 -3.68 -3.67
N ALA A 59 -11.86 -4.70 -2.93
CA ALA A 59 -10.99 -4.57 -1.77
C ALA A 59 -10.09 -5.81 -1.61
N GLU A 60 -9.17 -5.76 -0.66
CA GLU A 60 -8.26 -6.86 -0.35
C GLU A 60 -8.19 -7.13 1.15
N TRP A 61 -8.43 -8.38 1.55
CA TRP A 61 -8.02 -8.83 2.87
C TRP A 61 -6.51 -9.07 2.88
N ILE A 62 -5.85 -8.49 3.87
CA ILE A 62 -4.43 -8.63 4.15
C ILE A 62 -4.29 -9.14 5.58
N GLU A 63 -3.78 -10.36 5.71
CA GLU A 63 -3.78 -11.06 6.99
C GLU A 63 -2.56 -12.00 7.12
N LEU A 64 -2.31 -12.51 8.33
CA LEU A 64 -1.30 -13.54 8.59
C LEU A 64 -1.97 -14.73 9.24
N ALA A 65 -1.35 -15.91 9.12
CA ALA A 65 -1.77 -17.07 9.90
C ALA A 65 -1.85 -16.71 11.41
N GLY A 66 -3.00 -16.98 12.03
CA GLY A 66 -3.24 -16.67 13.44
C GLY A 66 -3.68 -15.23 13.73
N THR A 67 -3.99 -14.41 12.72
CA THR A 67 -4.72 -13.16 12.96
C THR A 67 -6.12 -13.46 13.49
N ASP A 68 -6.57 -12.63 14.44
CA ASP A 68 -7.89 -12.76 15.06
C ASP A 68 -8.99 -12.40 14.03
N PRO A 69 -9.89 -13.33 13.67
CA PRO A 69 -10.93 -13.08 12.68
C PRO A 69 -11.98 -12.06 13.13
N ASP A 70 -12.13 -11.85 14.44
CA ASP A 70 -13.11 -10.94 15.03
C ASP A 70 -12.60 -9.50 15.12
N ARG A 71 -11.32 -9.27 14.79
CA ARG A 71 -10.70 -7.95 14.75
C ARG A 71 -10.33 -7.58 13.32
N ALA A 72 -10.86 -6.45 12.85
CA ALA A 72 -10.57 -5.93 11.52
C ALA A 72 -10.15 -4.46 11.55
N ILE A 73 -9.24 -4.10 10.64
CA ILE A 73 -8.89 -2.72 10.33
C ILE A 73 -9.40 -2.42 8.92
N LEU A 74 -10.25 -1.41 8.76
CA LEU A 74 -10.54 -0.82 7.45
C LEU A 74 -9.45 0.19 7.11
N TYR A 75 -8.75 0.00 6.00
CA TYR A 75 -7.72 0.91 5.53
C TYR A 75 -8.14 1.53 4.20
N LEU A 76 -8.23 2.86 4.19
CA LEU A 76 -8.49 3.64 2.99
C LEU A 76 -7.16 4.17 2.45
N HIS A 77 -6.79 3.78 1.23
CA HIS A 77 -5.51 4.22 0.67
C HIS A 77 -5.43 5.76 0.51
N GLY A 78 -4.24 6.31 0.69
CA GLY A 78 -3.97 7.73 0.41
C GLY A 78 -3.84 8.00 -1.09
N GLY A 79 -3.56 9.25 -1.46
CA GLY A 79 -3.40 9.67 -2.86
C GLY A 79 -4.28 10.84 -3.28
N GLY A 80 -4.79 11.60 -2.30
CA GLY A 80 -5.56 12.82 -2.56
C GLY A 80 -6.85 12.56 -3.34
N TYR A 81 -7.45 11.38 -3.17
CA TYR A 81 -8.67 10.92 -3.88
C TYR A 81 -8.53 10.73 -5.39
N ILE A 82 -7.34 10.98 -5.95
CA ILE A 82 -7.11 10.99 -7.39
C ILE A 82 -6.13 9.87 -7.78
N LEU A 83 -5.08 9.69 -6.98
CA LEU A 83 -4.04 8.71 -7.18
C LEU A 83 -4.14 7.56 -6.16
N GLY A 84 -3.32 6.53 -6.36
CA GLY A 84 -3.23 5.38 -5.46
C GLY A 84 -4.10 4.20 -5.87
N SER A 85 -3.87 3.10 -5.16
CA SER A 85 -4.56 1.81 -5.28
C SER A 85 -4.15 0.90 -4.12
N PRO A 86 -4.81 -0.26 -3.94
CA PRO A 86 -4.30 -1.30 -3.05
C PRO A 86 -2.83 -1.65 -3.30
N ASP A 87 -2.39 -1.77 -4.55
CA ASP A 87 -0.99 -2.07 -4.91
C ASP A 87 -0.01 -1.09 -4.25
N THR A 88 -0.32 0.21 -4.26
CA THR A 88 0.53 1.27 -3.69
C THR A 88 0.63 1.23 -2.16
N HIS A 89 -0.38 0.67 -1.48
CA HIS A 89 -0.50 0.72 -0.03
C HIS A 89 -0.39 -0.64 0.66
N ARG A 90 -0.37 -1.77 -0.08
CA ARG A 90 -0.20 -3.13 0.46
C ARG A 90 0.97 -3.24 1.44
N GLY A 91 2.09 -2.57 1.16
CA GLY A 91 3.25 -2.60 2.05
C GLY A 91 2.98 -2.00 3.45
N VAL A 92 2.23 -0.91 3.53
CA VAL A 92 1.85 -0.29 4.82
C VAL A 92 0.78 -1.15 5.49
N ALA A 93 -0.26 -1.51 4.75
CA ALA A 93 -1.35 -2.34 5.24
C ALA A 93 -0.85 -3.67 5.82
N ALA A 94 0.05 -4.38 5.13
CA ALA A 94 0.61 -5.63 5.62
C ALA A 94 1.42 -5.47 6.93
N ARG A 95 2.12 -4.34 7.11
CA ARG A 95 2.86 -4.05 8.35
C ARG A 95 1.92 -3.71 9.49
N LEU A 96 0.81 -3.02 9.20
CA LEU A 96 -0.24 -2.74 10.17
C LEU A 96 -0.99 -4.00 10.61
N ALA A 97 -1.38 -4.86 9.65
CA ALA A 97 -1.98 -6.17 9.95
C ALA A 97 -1.06 -6.99 10.88
N LYS A 98 0.23 -7.08 10.53
CA LYS A 98 1.23 -7.77 11.36
C LYS A 98 1.38 -7.18 12.76
N ALA A 99 1.45 -5.85 12.88
CA ALA A 99 1.68 -5.19 14.15
C ALA A 99 0.45 -5.22 15.07
N SER A 100 -0.75 -5.22 14.50
CA SER A 100 -2.01 -5.19 15.25
C SER A 100 -2.55 -6.57 15.64
N GLY A 101 -2.11 -7.62 14.93
CA GLY A 101 -2.68 -8.97 15.05
C GLY A 101 -4.11 -9.08 14.51
N ALA A 102 -4.59 -8.06 13.80
CA ALA A 102 -5.90 -8.03 13.16
C ALA A 102 -5.76 -8.25 11.65
N ARG A 103 -6.80 -8.81 11.02
CA ARG A 103 -6.92 -8.76 9.56
C ARG A 103 -7.20 -7.32 9.11
N LEU A 104 -6.75 -6.97 7.92
CA LEU A 104 -6.91 -5.61 7.38
C LEU A 104 -7.62 -5.66 6.02
N LEU A 105 -8.70 -4.91 5.88
CA LEU A 105 -9.43 -4.73 4.62
C LEU A 105 -8.94 -3.44 3.96
N LEU A 106 -8.20 -3.60 2.86
CA LEU A 106 -7.63 -2.51 2.09
C LEU A 106 -8.55 -2.15 0.92
N LEU A 107 -9.01 -0.89 0.90
CA LEU A 107 -9.70 -0.27 -0.22
C LEU A 107 -8.72 0.62 -0.98
#